data_AF-A0A8T4JJC9-F1
#
_entry.id   AF-A0A8T4JJC9-F1
#
_cell.length_a   1.000
_cell.length_b   1.000
_cell.length_c   1.000
_cell.angle_alpha   90.00
_cell.angle_beta   90.00
_cell.angle_gamma   90.00
#
_symmetry.space_group_name_H-M   'P 1'
#
loop_
_entity.id
_entity.type
_entity.pdbx_description
1 polymer ?
#
loop_
_entity_poly.entity_id
_entity_poly.type
_entity_poly.pdbx_seq_one_letter_code
_entity_poly.pdbx_strand_id
1 'polypeptide(L)'
;VLLNLMLIPRFGINGAAVATTLTYIFNAVLIIGYSWRNLGISPFSNAIVKSVPIGFFSMLIIFTSEKYIFESIDGFLFIPIIIFFLILYSFSLLSLNGLEEQDVEILKSIETKTGLKIEFIRNFIKRFI
;
A
#
# COMPACT_ATOMS: atom_id res chain seq x y z
N VAL A 1 20.12 3.01 16.99
CA VAL A 1 21.51 3.54 17.04
C VAL A 1 22.56 2.44 16.88
N LEU A 2 22.54 1.35 17.67
CA LEU A 2 23.51 0.24 17.56
C LEU A 2 23.62 -0.35 16.14
N LEU A 3 22.50 -0.63 15.48
CA LEU A 3 22.47 -1.11 14.09
C LEU A 3 23.20 -0.17 13.11
N ASN A 4 23.05 1.14 13.28
CA ASN A 4 23.73 2.12 12.42
C ASN A 4 25.25 2.09 12.63
N LEU A 5 25.71 1.99 13.88
CA LEU A 5 27.13 1.88 14.21
C LEU A 5 27.78 0.61 13.64
N MET A 6 27.03 -0.49 13.51
CA MET A 6 27.53 -1.74 12.94
C MET A 6 27.49 -1.78 11.41
N LEU A 7 26.43 -1.24 10.81
CA LEU A 7 26.16 -1.39 9.37
C LEU A 7 26.77 -0.27 8.52
N ILE A 8 26.80 0.97 8.99
CA ILE A 8 27.33 2.10 8.20
C ILE A 8 28.82 1.92 7.87
N PRO A 9 29.71 1.51 8.80
CA PRO A 9 31.12 1.35 8.46
C PRO A 9 31.40 0.29 7.40
N ARG A 10 30.51 -0.71 7.25
CA ARG A 10 30.66 -1.81 6.28
C ARG A 10 29.93 -1.58 4.96
N PHE A 11 28.78 -0.91 5.02
CA PHE A 11 27.84 -0.79 3.89
C PHE A 11 27.50 0.66 3.52
N GLY A 12 28.12 1.66 4.18
CA GLY A 12 27.91 3.08 3.91
C GLY A 12 26.44 3.49 4.02
N ILE A 13 25.95 4.20 3.00
CA ILE A 13 24.56 4.68 2.91
C ILE A 13 23.56 3.51 2.89
N ASN A 14 23.89 2.40 2.23
CA ASN A 14 23.04 1.20 2.24
C ASN A 14 22.94 0.62 3.65
N GLY A 15 24.00 0.70 4.44
CA GLY A 15 24.00 0.32 5.85
C GLY A 15 23.04 1.15 6.70
N ALA A 16 22.98 2.46 6.45
CA ALA A 16 22.02 3.35 7.10
C ALA A 16 20.57 3.02 6.70
N ALA A 17 20.32 2.76 5.42
CA ALA A 17 19.00 2.36 4.92
C ALA A 17 18.53 1.06 5.58
N VAL A 18 19.36 0.01 5.57
CA VAL A 18 19.06 -1.28 6.20
C VAL A 18 18.82 -1.14 7.71
N ALA A 19 19.66 -0.38 8.41
CA ALA A 19 19.48 -0.13 9.84
C ALA A 19 18.13 0.54 10.15
N THR A 20 17.71 1.48 9.30
CA THR A 20 16.43 2.19 9.42
C THR A 20 15.26 1.24 9.16
N THR A 21 15.30 0.48 8.07
CA THR A 21 14.29 -0.53 7.75
C THR A 21 14.13 -1.55 8.88
N LEU A 22 15.24 -2.09 9.41
CA LEU A 22 15.20 -3.03 10.53
C LEU A 22 14.61 -2.41 11.80
N THR A 23 14.90 -1.14 12.07
CA THR A 23 14.31 -0.42 13.21
C THR A 23 12.79 -0.30 13.05
N TYR A 24 12.30 0.05 11.86
CA TYR A 24 10.86 0.12 11.60
C TYR A 24 10.18 -1.25 11.68
N ILE A 25 10.79 -2.30 11.13
CA ILE A 25 10.28 -3.67 11.22
C ILE A 25 10.19 -4.09 12.68
N PHE A 26 11.26 -3.90 13.45
CA PHE A 26 11.28 -4.28 14.87
C PHE A 26 10.20 -3.54 15.66
N ASN A 27 10.04 -2.23 15.43
CA ASN A 27 8.99 -1.45 16.08
C ASN A 27 7.59 -1.93 15.69
N ALA A 28 7.34 -2.20 14.41
CA ALA A 28 6.07 -2.73 13.94
C ALA A 28 5.75 -4.08 14.60
N VAL A 29 6.72 -5.00 14.67
CA VAL A 29 6.55 -6.30 15.33
C VAL A 29 6.22 -6.15 16.80
N LEU A 30 6.89 -5.24 17.51
CA LEU A 30 6.59 -4.96 18.92
C LEU A 30 5.18 -4.40 19.11
N ILE A 31 4.77 -3.43 18.29
CA ILE A 31 3.42 -2.84 18.35
C ILE A 31 2.36 -3.90 18.08
N ILE A 32 2.54 -4.70 17.01
CA ILE A 32 1.62 -5.77 16.64
C ILE A 32 1.53 -6.81 17.77
N GLY A 33 2.69 -7.25 18.29
CA GLY A 33 2.75 -8.23 19.36
C GLY A 33 2.13 -7.74 20.67
N TYR A 34 2.38 -6.47 21.02
CA TYR A 34 1.77 -5.85 22.19
C TYR A 34 0.25 -5.71 22.04
N SER A 35 -0.22 -5.22 20.90
CA SER A 35 -1.66 -5.05 20.62
C SER A 35 -2.40 -6.38 20.65
N TRP A 36 -1.82 -7.42 20.05
CA TRP A 36 -2.44 -8.74 20.07
C TRP A 36 -2.47 -9.33 21.48
N ARG A 37 -1.34 -9.29 22.21
CA ARG A 37 -1.23 -9.94 23.53
C ARG A 37 -1.98 -9.20 24.64
N ASN A 38 -1.91 -7.87 24.67
CA ASN A 38 -2.39 -7.09 25.82
C ASN A 38 -3.74 -6.41 25.56
N LEU A 39 -4.05 -6.07 24.29
CA LEU A 39 -5.31 -5.43 23.93
C LEU A 39 -6.30 -6.41 23.27
N GLY A 40 -5.83 -7.60 22.85
CA GLY A 40 -6.64 -8.56 22.10
C GLY A 40 -6.99 -8.07 20.69
N ILE A 41 -6.33 -7.01 20.20
CA ILE A 41 -6.62 -6.40 18.90
C ILE A 41 -5.68 -7.02 17.87
N SER A 42 -6.25 -7.73 16.89
CA SER A 42 -5.50 -8.15 15.69
C SER A 42 -5.42 -6.98 14.71
N PRO A 43 -4.22 -6.57 14.28
CA PRO A 43 -4.06 -5.56 13.23
C PRO A 43 -4.28 -6.13 11.82
N PHE A 44 -4.46 -7.45 11.68
CA PHE A 44 -4.68 -8.10 10.40
C PHE A 44 -6.17 -8.30 10.16
N SER A 45 -6.70 -7.58 9.17
CA SER A 45 -8.02 -7.82 8.61
C SER A 45 -7.93 -8.60 7.31
N ASN A 46 -9.03 -9.23 6.90
CA ASN A 46 -9.08 -9.95 5.62
C ASN A 46 -8.81 -9.02 4.43
N ALA A 47 -9.22 -7.75 4.50
CA ALA A 47 -8.93 -6.77 3.46
C ALA A 47 -7.44 -6.46 3.36
N ILE A 48 -6.74 -6.29 4.49
CA ILE A 48 -5.27 -6.08 4.48
C ILE A 48 -4.56 -7.29 3.87
N VAL A 49 -4.95 -8.50 4.27
CA VAL A 49 -4.34 -9.75 3.76
C VAL A 49 -4.56 -9.90 2.25
N LYS A 50 -5.72 -9.47 1.72
CA LYS A 50 -6.00 -9.46 0.29
C LYS A 50 -5.27 -8.33 -0.45
N SER A 51 -5.13 -7.16 0.16
CA SER A 51 -4.56 -5.97 -0.49
C SER A 51 -3.07 -6.13 -0.84
N VAL A 52 -2.32 -6.83 0.00
CA VAL A 52 -0.88 -7.10 -0.23
C VAL A 52 -0.61 -7.85 -1.54
N PRO A 53 -1.17 -9.07 -1.78
CA PRO A 53 -0.96 -9.78 -3.03
C PRO A 53 -1.54 -9.03 -4.24
N ILE A 54 -2.59 -8.21 -4.06
CA ILE A 54 -3.13 -7.36 -5.13
C ILE A 54 -2.13 -6.30 -5.57
N GLY A 55 -1.44 -5.66 -4.61
CA GLY A 55 -0.36 -4.73 -4.88
C GLY A 55 0.79 -5.40 -5.62
N PHE A 56 1.23 -6.58 -5.17
CA PHE A 56 2.26 -7.36 -5.85
C PHE A 56 1.86 -7.78 -7.26
N PHE A 57 0.63 -8.23 -7.44
CA PHE A 57 0.09 -8.60 -8.75
C PHE A 57 0.08 -7.40 -9.71
N SER A 58 -0.34 -6.24 -9.21
CA SER A 58 -0.37 -5.00 -9.98
C SER A 58 1.02 -4.56 -10.41
N MET A 59 1.99 -4.65 -9.50
CA MET A 59 3.40 -4.36 -9.79
C MET A 59 3.99 -5.34 -10.82
N LEU A 60 3.67 -6.64 -10.69
CA LEU A 60 4.15 -7.67 -11.60
C LEU A 60 3.60 -7.48 -13.02
N ILE A 61 2.34 -7.09 -13.16
CA ILE A 61 1.77 -6.76 -14.47
C ILE A 61 2.54 -5.62 -15.12
N ILE A 62 2.87 -4.57 -14.37
CA ILE A 62 3.59 -3.43 -14.92
C ILE A 62 4.99 -3.85 -15.37
N PHE A 63 5.73 -4.54 -14.50
CA PHE A 63 7.08 -4.99 -14.78
C PHE A 63 7.15 -5.91 -16.01
N THR A 64 6.15 -6.79 -16.19
CA THR A 64 6.08 -7.66 -17.37
C THR A 64 5.62 -6.91 -18.63
N SER A 65 4.73 -5.93 -18.48
CA SER A 65 4.22 -5.09 -19.57
C SER A 65 5.24 -4.07 -20.07
N GLU A 66 6.22 -3.71 -19.24
CA GLU A 66 7.28 -2.74 -19.57
C GLU A 66 7.94 -3.08 -20.90
N LYS A 67 8.33 -4.34 -21.07
CA LYS A 67 9.00 -4.84 -22.28
C LYS A 67 8.18 -4.70 -23.57
N TYR A 68 6.86 -4.62 -23.47
CA TYR A 68 5.94 -4.60 -24.61
C TYR A 68 5.34 -3.22 -24.88
N ILE A 69 5.17 -2.41 -23.84
CA ILE A 69 4.47 -1.11 -23.91
C ILE A 69 5.47 0.05 -23.93
N PHE A 70 6.59 -0.10 -23.23
CA PHE A 70 7.59 0.96 -23.06
C PHE A 70 8.92 0.47 -23.65
N GLU A 71 9.12 0.66 -24.96
CA GLU A 71 10.36 0.27 -25.66
C GLU A 71 11.63 0.93 -25.05
N SER A 72 11.47 2.07 -24.37
CA SER A 72 12.54 2.72 -23.60
C SER A 72 11.90 3.56 -22.50
N ILE A 73 12.15 3.25 -21.22
CA ILE A 73 11.76 4.14 -20.12
C ILE A 73 12.73 5.31 -20.07
N ASP A 74 12.40 6.38 -20.78
CA ASP A 74 12.99 7.69 -20.50
C ASP A 74 12.34 8.31 -19.25
N GLY A 75 13.02 9.24 -18.58
CA GLY A 75 12.59 9.78 -17.28
C GLY A 75 11.17 10.38 -17.28
N PHE A 76 10.69 10.82 -18.44
CA PHE A 76 9.33 11.36 -18.64
C PHE A 76 8.22 10.31 -18.59
N LEU A 77 8.53 9.02 -18.80
CA LEU A 77 7.54 7.93 -18.76
C LEU A 77 7.18 7.48 -17.34
N PHE A 78 7.86 8.00 -16.31
CA PHE A 78 7.58 7.65 -14.93
C PHE A 78 6.15 8.05 -14.49
N ILE A 79 5.69 9.23 -14.90
CA ILE A 79 4.34 9.74 -14.57
C ILE A 79 3.25 8.82 -15.15
N PRO A 80 3.24 8.50 -16.46
CA PRO A 80 2.21 7.61 -17.01
C PRO A 80 2.29 6.18 -16.42
N ILE A 81 3.48 5.67 -16.08
CA ILE A 81 3.62 4.36 -15.40
C ILE A 81 2.97 4.39 -14.02
N ILE A 82 3.17 5.43 -13.21
CA ILE A 82 2.51 5.58 -11.91
C ILE A 82 0.99 5.66 -12.08
N ILE A 83 0.50 6.45 -13.03
CA ILE A 83 -0.94 6.56 -13.27
C ILE A 83 -1.52 5.19 -13.66
N PHE A 84 -0.83 4.46 -14.54
CA PHE A 84 -1.24 3.12 -14.93
C PHE A 84 -1.25 2.15 -13.73
N PHE A 85 -0.24 2.21 -12.85
CA PHE A 85 -0.23 1.46 -11.60
C PHE A 85 -1.43 1.77 -10.72
N LEU A 86 -1.72 3.05 -10.49
CA LEU A 86 -2.83 3.44 -9.63
C LEU A 86 -4.17 2.96 -10.18
N ILE A 87 -4.38 3.03 -11.49
CA ILE A 87 -5.59 2.53 -12.14
C ILE A 87 -5.69 1.01 -11.95
N LEU A 88 -4.61 0.29 -12.27
CA LEU A 88 -4.60 -1.17 -12.25
C LEU A 88 -4.74 -1.73 -10.83
N TYR A 89 -4.06 -1.10 -9.87
CA TYR A 89 -4.18 -1.42 -8.44
C TYR A 89 -5.59 -1.17 -7.93
N SER A 90 -6.15 0.02 -8.19
CA SER A 90 -7.52 0.36 -7.75
C SER A 90 -8.56 -0.58 -8.34
N PHE A 91 -8.43 -0.91 -9.64
CA PHE A 91 -9.31 -1.85 -10.31
C PHE A 91 -9.20 -3.27 -9.73
N SER A 92 -7.98 -3.76 -9.49
CA SER A 92 -7.74 -5.07 -8.91
C SER A 92 -8.26 -5.16 -7.47
N LEU A 93 -8.09 -4.08 -6.71
CA LEU A 93 -8.53 -3.98 -5.31
C LEU A 93 -10.06 -4.01 -5.20
N LEU A 94 -10.75 -3.29 -6.09
CA LEU A 94 -12.21 -3.36 -6.20
C LEU A 94 -12.67 -4.74 -6.66
N SER A 95 -12.07 -5.30 -7.71
CA SER A 95 -12.51 -6.58 -8.28
C SER A 95 -12.37 -7.78 -7.33
N LEU A 96 -11.47 -7.68 -6.34
CA LEU A 96 -11.18 -8.77 -5.39
C LEU A 96 -11.76 -8.53 -3.98
N ASN A 97 -12.70 -7.57 -3.86
CA ASN A 97 -13.31 -7.15 -2.60
C ASN A 97 -12.27 -6.88 -1.52
N GLY A 98 -11.29 -6.04 -1.86
CA GLY A 98 -10.21 -5.61 -0.99
C GLY A 98 -10.54 -4.39 -0.12
N LEU A 99 -11.76 -3.85 -0.22
CA LEU A 99 -12.25 -2.75 0.63
C LEU A 99 -13.19 -3.28 1.71
N GLU A 100 -13.26 -2.54 2.82
CA GLU A 100 -14.17 -2.78 3.94
C GLU A 100 -15.27 -1.72 3.99
N GLU A 101 -16.33 -1.99 4.74
CA GLU A 101 -17.41 -1.02 4.98
C GLU A 101 -16.89 0.30 5.57
N GLN A 102 -15.84 0.21 6.39
CA GLN A 102 -15.17 1.34 7.03
C GLN A 102 -14.56 2.30 6.00
N ASP A 103 -14.08 1.80 4.85
CA ASP A 103 -13.55 2.64 3.77
C ASP A 103 -14.66 3.50 3.14
N VAL A 104 -15.88 2.96 3.06
CA VAL A 104 -17.07 3.69 2.59
C VAL A 104 -17.50 4.76 3.60
N GLU A 105 -17.32 4.52 4.89
CA GLU A 105 -17.59 5.52 5.94
C GLU A 105 -16.59 6.68 5.92
N ILE A 106 -15.32 6.41 5.60
CA ILE A 106 -14.33 7.45 5.37
C ILE A 106 -14.75 8.33 4.20
N LEU A 107 -15.22 7.75 3.09
CA LEU A 107 -15.75 8.50 1.95
C LEU A 107 -16.93 9.41 2.36
N LYS A 108 -17.90 8.91 3.13
CA LYS A 108 -19.00 9.74 3.67
C LYS A 108 -18.49 10.87 4.55
N SER A 109 -17.46 10.62 5.35
CA SER A 109 -16.85 11.63 6.22
C SER A 109 -16.18 12.74 5.41
N ILE A 110 -15.53 12.40 4.28
CA ILE A 110 -14.97 13.37 3.34
C ILE A 110 -16.08 14.18 2.68
N GLU A 111 -17.15 13.55 2.20
CA GLU A 111 -18.31 14.24 1.62
C GLU A 111 -18.91 15.26 2.60
N THR A 112 -19.07 14.85 3.86
CA THR A 112 -19.63 15.71 4.91
C THR A 112 -18.72 16.91 5.21
N LYS A 113 -17.40 16.71 5.22
CA LYS A 113 -16.42 17.78 5.50
C LYS A 113 -16.20 18.73 4.31
N THR A 114 -16.27 18.22 3.08
CA THR A 114 -15.97 18.99 1.87
C THR A 114 -17.21 19.58 1.21
N GLY A 115 -18.40 19.08 1.54
CA GLY A 115 -19.66 19.43 0.88
C GLY A 115 -19.80 18.83 -0.52
N LEU A 116 -18.81 18.06 -1.00
CA LEU A 116 -18.87 17.37 -2.29
C LEU A 116 -19.77 16.14 -2.16
N LYS A 117 -20.74 16.01 -3.07
CA LYS A 117 -21.58 14.81 -3.17
C LYS A 117 -20.95 13.84 -4.16
N ILE A 118 -20.37 12.76 -3.67
CA ILE A 118 -19.67 11.73 -4.48
C ILE A 118 -20.45 10.42 -4.44
N GLU A 119 -21.78 10.54 -4.44
CA GLU A 119 -22.70 9.43 -4.24
C GLU A 119 -22.58 8.34 -5.31
N PHE A 120 -22.22 8.72 -6.55
CA PHE A 120 -21.95 7.79 -7.63
C PHE A 120 -20.77 6.85 -7.32
N ILE A 121 -19.62 7.41 -6.89
CA ILE A 121 -18.43 6.62 -6.58
C ILE A 121 -18.70 5.72 -5.38
N ARG A 122 -19.38 6.24 -4.37
CA ARG A 122 -19.78 5.48 -3.18
C ARG A 122 -20.65 4.28 -3.53
N ASN A 123 -21.67 4.49 -4.36
CA ASN A 123 -22.58 3.42 -4.79
C ASN A 123 -21.90 2.40 -5.72
N PHE A 124 -20.93 2.84 -6.51
CA PHE A 124 -20.10 1.94 -7.30
C PHE A 124 -19.24 1.04 -6.41
N ILE A 125 -18.49 1.63 -5.46
CA ILE A 125 -17.62 0.89 -4.53
C ILE A 125 -18.40 -0.11 -3.68
N LYS A 126 -19.59 0.27 -3.19
CA LYS A 126 -20.46 -0.63 -2.40
C LYS A 126 -20.87 -1.92 -3.11
N ARG A 127 -20.76 -2.01 -4.45
CA ARG A 127 -21.05 -3.26 -5.18
C ARG A 127 -19.94 -4.30 -5.06
N PHE A 128 -18.77 -3.87 -4.57
CA PHE A 128 -17.53 -4.65 -4.48
C PHE A 128 -17.10 -4.88 -3.01
N ILE A 129 -17.98 -4.61 -2.06
CA ILE A 129 -17.82 -4.92 -0.63
C ILE A 129 -18.86 -6.00 -0.33
#